data_AF-A0A920VB01-F1
#
_entry.id   AF-A0A920VB01-F1
#
_cell.length_a   1.000
_cell.length_b   1.000
_cell.length_c   1.000
_cell.angle_alpha   90.00
_cell.angle_beta   90.00
_cell.angle_gamma   90.00
#
_symmetry.space_group_name_H-M   'P 1'
#
loop_
_entity.id
_entity.type
_entity.pdbx_description
1 polymer ?
#
loop_
_entity_poly.entity_id
_entity_poly.type
_entity_poly.pdbx_seq_one_letter_code
_entity_poly.pdbx_strand_id
1 'polypeptide(L)'
;MEINALGMRKQARQKPEDPFPLYPWRPFWELAAEVGAPVIVNSDAHRPDDLQGLAGQAHNLREELKLREMDIGAMRAGEPDNPCL
;
A
#
# COMPACT_ATOMS: atom_id res chain seq x y z
N MET A 1 5.37 3.88 -4.09
CA MET A 1 5.33 3.49 -2.66
C MET A 1 4.28 2.44 -2.46
N GLU A 2 4.35 1.63 -1.41
CA GLU A 2 3.47 0.48 -1.21
C GLU A 2 2.60 0.66 0.04
N ILE A 3 1.28 0.55 -0.13
CA ILE A 3 0.35 0.37 0.99
C ILE A 3 0.26 -1.13 1.26
N ASN A 4 0.87 -1.56 2.36
CA ASN A 4 0.97 -2.96 2.74
C ASN A 4 -0.15 -3.32 3.73
N ALA A 5 -1.07 -4.18 3.30
CA ALA A 5 -2.25 -4.56 4.08
C ALA A 5 -1.91 -5.34 5.37
N LEU A 6 -0.80 -6.09 5.41
CA LEU A 6 -0.34 -6.77 6.63
C LEU A 6 0.00 -5.76 7.73
N GLY A 7 0.55 -4.60 7.36
CA GLY A 7 0.84 -3.50 8.29
C GLY A 7 -0.39 -3.04 9.08
N MET A 8 -1.58 -3.07 8.45
CA MET A 8 -2.85 -2.70 9.08
C MET A 8 -3.22 -3.63 10.26
N ARG A 9 -2.78 -4.90 10.21
CA ARG A 9 -3.06 -5.91 11.26
C ARG A 9 -2.33 -5.62 12.57
N LYS A 10 -1.16 -4.97 12.49
CA LYS A 10 -0.30 -4.73 13.66
C LYS A 10 -0.81 -3.59 14.54
N GLN A 11 -1.70 -2.74 14.01
CA GLN A 11 -2.32 -1.64 14.76
C GLN A 11 -3.12 -2.12 15.98
N ALA A 12 -3.76 -3.30 15.90
CA ALA A 12 -4.56 -3.85 17.00
C ALA A 12 -3.73 -4.40 18.19
N ARG A 13 -2.39 -4.39 18.11
CA ARG A 13 -1.52 -5.07 19.08
C ARG A 13 -0.55 -4.16 19.83
N GLN A 14 -0.69 -2.83 19.72
CA GLN A 14 0.25 -1.92 20.38
C GLN A 14 0.03 -1.82 21.88
N LYS A 15 1.13 -1.72 22.63
CA LYS A 15 1.10 -1.35 24.04
C LYS A 15 1.14 0.18 24.17
N PRO A 16 0.53 0.77 25.22
CA PRO A 16 0.50 2.22 25.40
C PRO A 16 1.87 2.91 25.44
N GLU A 17 2.95 2.16 25.73
CA GLU A 17 4.30 2.69 25.91
C GLU A 17 5.17 2.63 24.65
N ASP A 18 4.63 2.15 23.52
CA ASP A 18 5.40 2.02 22.27
C ASP A 18 5.72 3.43 21.69
N PRO A 19 7.01 3.80 21.55
CA PRO A 19 7.39 5.13 21.11
C PRO A 19 7.17 5.38 19.60
N PHE A 20 6.84 4.35 18.82
CA PHE A 20 6.70 4.47 17.36
C PHE A 20 5.23 4.59 16.92
N PRO A 21 4.94 5.44 15.91
CA PRO A 21 3.59 5.53 15.37
C PRO A 21 3.19 4.24 14.68
N LEU A 22 1.92 3.87 14.82
CA LEU A 22 1.36 2.71 14.14
C LEU A 22 1.31 2.91 12.63
N TYR A 23 1.46 1.80 11.91
CA TYR A 23 1.09 1.73 10.51
C TYR A 23 -0.45 1.58 10.39
N PRO A 24 -1.10 2.36 9.52
CA PRO A 24 -0.53 3.38 8.65
C PRO A 24 -0.33 4.70 9.41
N TRP A 25 0.86 5.28 9.32
CA TRP A 25 1.11 6.60 9.91
C TRP A 25 0.48 7.67 9.01
N ARG A 26 -0.68 8.20 9.42
CA ARG A 26 -1.51 9.07 8.57
C ARG A 26 -0.79 10.29 7.98
N PRO A 27 0.03 11.05 8.75
CA PRO A 27 0.74 12.20 8.20
C PRO A 27 1.65 11.88 7.00
N PHE A 28 2.24 10.68 6.98
CA PHE A 28 3.05 10.24 5.84
C PHE A 28 2.20 10.06 4.58
N TRP A 29 1.01 9.47 4.72
CA TRP A 29 0.11 9.23 3.59
C TRP A 29 -0.60 10.49 3.11
N GLU A 30 -0.86 11.45 3.99
CA GLU A 30 -1.31 12.79 3.61
C GLU A 30 -0.26 13.49 2.74
N LEU A 31 0.99 13.51 3.19
CA LEU A 31 2.10 14.08 2.41
C LEU A 31 2.28 13.36 1.06
N ALA A 32 2.13 12.03 1.03
CA ALA A 32 2.18 11.25 -0.20
C ALA A 32 1.12 11.68 -1.22
N ALA A 33 -0.09 12.00 -0.74
CA ALA A 33 -1.17 12.50 -1.57
C ALA A 33 -0.87 13.92 -2.07
N GLU A 34 -0.39 14.81 -1.20
CA GLU A 34 -0.02 16.19 -1.55
C GLU A 34 1.03 16.27 -2.66
N VAL A 35 2.04 15.40 -2.63
CA VAL A 35 3.10 15.37 -3.65
C VAL A 35 2.76 14.52 -4.88
N GLY A 36 1.58 13.88 -4.90
CA GLY A 36 1.16 13.02 -6.01
C GLY A 36 2.05 11.78 -6.20
N ALA A 37 2.59 11.22 -5.11
CA ALA A 37 3.43 10.04 -5.18
C ALA A 37 2.62 8.82 -5.68
N PRO A 38 3.17 7.99 -6.60
CA PRO A 38 2.47 6.80 -7.06
C PRO A 38 2.44 5.75 -5.96
N VAL A 39 1.27 5.15 -5.72
CA VAL A 39 1.07 4.09 -4.73
C VAL A 39 0.53 2.81 -5.34
N ILE A 40 0.94 1.68 -4.79
CA ILE A 40 0.38 0.36 -5.09
C ILE A 40 -0.13 -0.26 -3.78
N VAL A 41 -1.28 -0.91 -3.82
CA VAL A 41 -1.79 -1.69 -2.70
C VAL A 41 -1.29 -3.12 -2.84
N ASN A 42 -0.68 -3.65 -1.78
CA ASN A 42 -0.26 -5.05 -1.70
C ASN A 42 -0.86 -5.70 -0.47
N SER A 43 -1.27 -6.96 -0.61
CA SER A 43 -1.76 -7.77 0.49
C SER A 43 -0.68 -8.12 1.51
N ASP A 44 0.56 -8.34 1.05
CA ASP A 44 1.66 -8.92 1.84
C ASP A 44 1.22 -10.13 2.70
N ALA A 45 0.30 -10.92 2.13
CA ALA A 45 -0.32 -12.03 2.80
C ALA A 45 0.66 -13.22 2.85
N HIS A 46 0.93 -13.71 4.07
CA HIS A 46 1.74 -14.92 4.26
C HIS A 46 0.88 -16.20 4.20
N ARG A 47 -0.44 -16.07 4.29
CA ARG A 47 -1.42 -17.17 4.22
C ARG A 47 -2.63 -16.75 3.38
N PRO A 48 -3.32 -17.67 2.69
CA PRO A 48 -4.51 -17.34 1.90
C PRO A 48 -5.60 -16.60 2.67
N ASP A 49 -5.80 -16.96 3.94
CA ASP A 49 -6.77 -16.33 4.83
C ASP A 49 -6.47 -14.84 5.10
N ASP A 50 -5.22 -14.40 4.92
CA ASP A 50 -4.81 -13.00 5.14
C ASP A 50 -5.22 -12.08 3.97
N LEU A 51 -5.63 -12.64 2.82
CA LEU A 51 -5.95 -11.89 1.61
C LEU A 51 -7.28 -11.11 1.71
N GLN A 52 -8.33 -11.75 2.24
CA GLN A 52 -9.70 -11.22 2.19
C GLN A 52 -10.01 -10.12 3.21
N GLY A 53 -9.27 -10.04 4.34
CA GLY A 53 -9.64 -9.15 5.44
C GLY A 53 -9.05 -7.73 5.38
N LEU A 54 -7.87 -7.56 4.77
CA LEU A 54 -7.03 -6.36 4.99
C LEU A 54 -6.73 -5.58 3.73
N ALA A 55 -6.77 -6.22 2.55
CA ALA A 55 -6.65 -5.51 1.28
C ALA A 55 -7.71 -4.40 1.17
N GLY A 56 -8.93 -4.66 1.64
CA GLY A 56 -10.00 -3.66 1.69
C GLY A 56 -9.66 -2.42 2.52
N GLN A 57 -8.97 -2.56 3.66
CA GLN A 57 -8.57 -1.42 4.49
C GLN A 57 -7.48 -0.58 3.82
N ALA A 58 -6.52 -1.24 3.18
CA ALA A 58 -5.50 -0.58 2.38
C ALA A 58 -6.11 0.19 1.18
N HIS A 59 -7.10 -0.41 0.52
CA HIS A 59 -7.87 0.28 -0.52
C HIS A 59 -8.66 1.47 0.04
N ASN A 60 -9.32 1.34 1.18
CA ASN A 60 -10.05 2.45 1.80
C ASN A 60 -9.12 3.64 2.10
N LEU A 61 -7.92 3.41 2.64
CA LEU A 61 -6.93 4.47 2.86
C LEU A 61 -6.55 5.17 1.55
N ARG A 62 -6.37 4.40 0.46
CA ARG A 62 -6.08 4.92 -0.88
C ARG A 62 -7.18 5.85 -1.37
N GLU A 63 -8.44 5.40 -1.28
CA GLU A 63 -9.63 6.17 -1.70
C GLU A 63 -9.82 7.42 -0.85
N GLU A 64 -9.73 7.27 0.48
CA GLU A 64 -9.94 8.35 1.47
C GLU A 64 -8.98 9.52 1.24
N LEU A 65 -7.69 9.21 1.02
CA LEU A 65 -6.65 10.21 0.81
C LEU A 65 -6.45 10.58 -0.67
N LYS A 66 -7.23 9.98 -1.58
CA LYS A 66 -7.12 10.17 -3.03
C LYS A 66 -5.69 9.95 -3.55
N LEU A 67 -5.03 8.92 -3.02
CA LEU A 67 -3.66 8.58 -3.41
C LEU A 67 -3.63 8.14 -4.89
N ARG A 68 -2.61 8.61 -5.61
CA ARG A 68 -2.44 8.30 -7.03
C ARG A 68 -2.05 6.84 -7.22
N GLU A 69 -2.94 6.05 -7.81
CA GLU A 69 -2.65 4.66 -8.13
C GLU A 69 -1.55 4.55 -9.19
N MET A 70 -0.63 3.61 -8.97
CA MET A 70 0.44 3.28 -9.89
C MET A 70 -0.11 2.52 -11.10
N ASP A 71 0.14 3.03 -12.30
CA ASP A 71 -0.18 2.33 -13.54
C ASP A 71 0.86 1.27 -13.86
N ILE A 72 0.57 0.03 -13.48
CA ILE A 72 1.44 -1.13 -13.72
C ILE A 72 1.48 -1.50 -15.20
N GLY A 73 0.41 -1.22 -15.96
CA GLY A 73 0.35 -1.53 -17.39
C GLY A 73 1.33 -0.68 -18.19
N ALA A 74 1.37 0.62 -17.91
CA ALA A 74 2.33 1.55 -18.50
C ALA A 74 3.79 1.21 -18.15
N MET A 75 4.05 0.65 -16.96
CA MET A 75 5.41 0.23 -16.56
C MET A 75 5.95 -0.94 -17.40
N ARG A 76 5.06 -1.82 -17.90
CA ARG A 76 5.46 -2.97 -18.73
C ARG A 76 5.75 -2.55 -20.17
N ALA A 77 5.09 -1.50 -20.66
CA ALA A 77 5.29 -0.99 -22.02
C ALA A 77 6.62 -0.23 -22.22
N GLY A 78 7.39 -0.02 -21.15
CA GLY A 78 8.74 0.55 -21.21
C GLY A 78 9.84 -0.49 -21.50
N GLU A 79 9.52 -1.80 -21.47
CA GLU A 79 10.41 -2.80 -22.03
C GLU A 79 10.22 -2.80 -23.55
N PRO A 80 11.27 -2.54 -24.35
CA PRO A 80 11.15 -2.80 -25.78
C PRO A 80 10.74 -4.26 -25.94
N ASP A 81 9.72 -4.51 -26.76
CA ASP A 81 9.47 -5.85 -27.30
C ASP A 81 10.84 -6.41 -27.68
N ASN A 82 11.24 -7.51 -27.04
CA ASN A 82 12.43 -8.24 -27.42
C ASN A 82 11.97 -9.35 -28.37
N PRO A 83 11.88 -9.11 -29.69
CA PRO A 83 11.49 -10.14 -30.63
C PRO A 83 12.70 -11.06 -30.88
N CYS A 84 13.17 -11.80 -29.88
CA CYS A 84 14.17 -12.87 -30.04
C CYS A 84 14.27 -13.71 -28.76
N LEU A 85 13.55 -14.84 -28.73
CA LEU A 85 14.08 -16.21 -28.53
C LEU A 85 13.00 -17.24 -28.87
#